data_AF-A0A6J5BIX7-F1
#
_entry.id   AF-A0A6J5BIX7-F1
#
_cell.length_a   1.000
_cell.length_b   1.000
_cell.length_c   1.000
_cell.angle_alpha   90.00
_cell.angle_beta   90.00
_cell.angle_gamma   90.00
#
_symmetry.space_group_name_H-M   'P 1'
#
loop_
_entity.id
_entity.type
_entity.pdbx_description
1 polymer ?
#
loop_
_entity_poly.entity_id
_entity_poly.type
_entity_poly.pdbx_seq_one_letter_code
_entity_poly.pdbx_strand_id
1 'polypeptide(L)'
;MLASVSVKFRFADAETELIARRTMIELDHQKRPKGVHYSPRLDYLPLMDAFTTAAFHRARRRLGELFSDSRYEMRFRLQPGELMMFDNNRVLHGRTEYDPNEGRRHLQGCYIDLDGPRGRYKALRRKLATGIATIGPAVEAEHE
;
A
#
# COMPACT_ATOMS: atom_id res chain seq x y z
N MET A 1 10.47 -17.76 -3.59
CA MET A 1 9.17 -18.01 -4.25
C MET A 1 8.38 -16.71 -4.46
N LEU A 2 7.78 -16.09 -3.43
CA LEU A 2 6.94 -14.88 -3.60
C LEU A 2 7.71 -13.62 -4.02
N ALA A 3 9.01 -13.58 -3.76
CA ALA A 3 9.92 -12.51 -4.19
C ALA A 3 10.58 -12.75 -5.56
N SER A 4 10.25 -13.86 -6.24
CA SER A 4 10.89 -14.27 -7.49
C SER A 4 9.91 -14.48 -8.64
N VAL A 5 8.69 -14.93 -8.35
CA VAL A 5 7.66 -15.11 -9.39
C VAL A 5 6.97 -13.78 -9.69
N SER A 6 7.01 -13.37 -10.96
CA SER A 6 6.34 -12.17 -11.46
C SER A 6 4.86 -12.43 -11.71
N VAL A 7 4.01 -11.74 -10.96
CA VAL A 7 2.55 -11.83 -11.03
C VAL A 7 2.03 -10.65 -11.85
N LYS A 8 1.04 -10.91 -12.71
CA LYS A 8 0.35 -9.85 -13.45
C LYS A 8 -0.80 -9.33 -12.59
N PHE A 9 -0.83 -8.03 -12.33
CA PHE A 9 -1.96 -7.33 -11.77
C PHE A 9 -2.68 -6.59 -12.88
N ARG A 10 -3.99 -6.79 -13.01
CA ARG A 10 -4.80 -6.13 -14.04
C ARG A 10 -6.08 -5.58 -13.44
N PHE A 11 -6.29 -4.28 -13.63
CA PHE A 11 -7.55 -3.60 -13.42
C PHE A 11 -8.05 -3.12 -14.78
N ALA A 12 -9.35 -3.28 -15.05
CA ALA A 12 -9.97 -2.80 -16.27
C ALA A 12 -11.41 -2.38 -15.99
N ASP A 13 -11.81 -1.21 -16.49
CA ASP A 13 -13.19 -0.72 -16.54
C ASP A 13 -13.52 -0.21 -17.96
N ALA A 14 -14.59 0.58 -18.10
CA ALA A 14 -15.05 1.07 -19.40
C ALA A 14 -14.08 2.06 -20.07
N GLU A 15 -13.25 2.77 -19.30
CA GLU A 15 -12.42 3.88 -19.77
C GLU A 15 -10.92 3.58 -19.61
N THR A 16 -10.57 2.73 -18.64
CA THR A 16 -9.20 2.55 -18.18
C THR A 16 -8.82 1.08 -18.09
N GLU A 17 -7.64 0.75 -18.61
CA GLU A 17 -6.96 -0.52 -18.34
C GLU A 17 -5.57 -0.25 -17.74
N LEU A 18 -5.33 -0.84 -16.56
CA LEU A 18 -4.05 -0.76 -15.86
C LEU A 18 -3.46 -2.16 -15.73
N ILE A 19 -2.24 -2.34 -16.23
CA ILE A 19 -1.50 -3.60 -16.13
C ILE A 19 -0.15 -3.35 -15.48
N ALA A 20 0.15 -4.13 -14.44
CA ALA A 20 1.47 -4.16 -13.82
C ALA A 20 1.98 -5.59 -13.69
N ARG A 21 3.29 -5.76 -13.76
CA ARG A 21 3.97 -7.03 -13.42
C ARG A 21 4.90 -6.80 -12.25
N ARG A 22 4.65 -7.48 -11.14
CA ARG A 22 5.37 -7.32 -9.87
C ARG A 22 5.47 -8.66 -9.15
N THR A 23 6.49 -8.83 -8.32
CA THR A 23 6.52 -9.92 -7.34
C THR A 23 5.61 -9.57 -6.16
N MET A 24 5.04 -10.56 -5.48
CA MET A 24 4.18 -10.29 -4.30
C MET A 24 4.97 -9.67 -3.14
N ILE A 25 6.25 -10.04 -3.01
CA ILE A 25 7.19 -9.41 -2.10
C ILE A 25 8.24 -8.72 -2.95
N GLU A 26 8.30 -7.40 -2.90
CA GLU A 26 9.33 -6.61 -3.58
C GLU A 26 10.56 -6.50 -2.68
N LEU A 27 11.74 -6.74 -3.25
CA LEU A 27 13.02 -6.59 -2.54
C LEU A 27 13.78 -5.38 -3.06
N ASP A 28 14.52 -4.71 -2.19
CA ASP A 28 15.52 -3.72 -2.58
C ASP A 28 16.79 -4.38 -3.15
N HIS A 29 17.77 -3.56 -3.54
CA HIS A 29 19.04 -4.03 -4.08
C HIS A 29 19.88 -4.84 -3.07
N GLN A 30 19.65 -4.66 -1.76
CA GLN A 30 20.23 -5.48 -0.69
C GLN A 30 19.39 -6.72 -0.34
N LYS A 31 18.38 -7.07 -1.16
CA LYS A 31 17.48 -8.20 -0.92
C LYS A 31 16.62 -8.08 0.34
N ARG A 32 16.40 -6.87 0.84
CA ARG A 32 15.50 -6.61 1.97
C ARG A 32 14.07 -6.31 1.47
N PRO A 33 13.02 -6.69 2.21
CA PRO A 33 11.65 -6.33 1.85
C PRO A 33 11.46 -4.81 1.73
N LYS A 34 11.09 -4.37 0.54
CA LYS A 34 10.82 -2.98 0.21
C LYS A 34 9.31 -2.70 0.26
N GLY A 35 8.51 -3.61 -0.27
CA GLY A 35 7.06 -3.52 -0.31
C GLY A 35 6.37 -4.84 -0.60
N VAL A 36 5.05 -4.80 -0.59
CA VAL A 36 4.18 -5.94 -0.86
C VAL A 36 3.17 -5.54 -1.94
N HIS A 37 3.01 -6.41 -2.94
CA HIS A 37 1.97 -6.29 -3.97
C HIS A 37 0.98 -7.44 -3.77
N TYR A 38 -0.18 -7.14 -3.19
CA TYR A 38 -1.18 -8.15 -2.86
C TYR A 38 -2.58 -7.62 -3.12
N SER A 39 -3.24 -8.17 -4.13
CA SER A 39 -4.64 -7.87 -4.46
C SER A 39 -5.30 -9.12 -5.02
N PRO A 40 -6.01 -9.91 -4.18
CA PRO A 40 -6.65 -11.16 -4.61
C PRO A 40 -7.70 -10.99 -5.72
N ARG A 41 -8.13 -9.76 -5.98
CA ARG A 41 -9.10 -9.42 -7.04
C ARG A 41 -8.44 -9.15 -8.38
N LEU A 42 -7.14 -8.85 -8.39
CA LEU A 42 -6.43 -8.34 -9.57
C LEU A 42 -5.26 -9.23 -9.98
N ASP A 43 -4.90 -10.26 -9.19
CA ASP A 43 -3.70 -11.06 -9.41
C ASP A 43 -3.91 -12.25 -10.35
N TYR A 44 -3.08 -12.32 -11.40
CA TYR A 44 -3.06 -13.39 -12.40
C TYR A 44 -1.68 -14.06 -12.40
N LEU A 45 -1.68 -15.37 -12.18
CA LEU A 45 -0.46 -16.17 -12.16
C LEU A 45 0.08 -16.39 -13.57
N PRO A 46 1.42 -16.38 -13.75
CA PRO A 46 2.02 -16.85 -14.98
C PRO A 46 1.82 -18.35 -15.13
N LEU A 47 1.92 -18.85 -16.36
CA LEU A 47 2.01 -20.28 -16.62
C LEU A 47 3.35 -20.80 -16.07
N MET A 48 3.28 -21.82 -15.22
CA MET A 48 4.42 -22.47 -14.57
C MET A 48 4.19 -23.98 -14.52
N ASP A 49 5.23 -24.76 -14.28
CA ASP A 49 5.09 -26.19 -14.04
C ASP A 49 4.26 -26.48 -12.78
N ALA A 50 3.76 -27.71 -12.66
CA ALA A 50 2.88 -28.12 -11.57
C ALA A 50 3.52 -27.96 -10.18
N PHE A 51 4.82 -28.25 -10.06
CA PHE A 51 5.55 -28.15 -8.80
C PHE A 51 5.70 -26.69 -8.35
N THR A 52 6.15 -25.81 -9.26
CA THR A 52 6.29 -24.37 -8.99
C THR A 52 4.94 -23.73 -8.69
N THR A 53 3.90 -24.09 -9.44
CA THR A 53 2.53 -23.61 -9.21
C THR A 53 2.04 -23.99 -7.82
N ALA A 54 2.18 -25.27 -7.42
CA ALA A 54 1.79 -25.73 -6.10
C ALA A 54 2.59 -25.03 -4.98
N ALA A 55 3.90 -24.85 -5.16
CA ALA A 55 4.75 -24.15 -4.20
C ALA A 55 4.38 -22.66 -4.06
N PHE A 56 4.06 -21.99 -5.16
CA PHE A 56 3.59 -20.61 -5.16
C PHE A 56 2.26 -20.48 -4.40
N HIS A 57 1.28 -21.34 -4.68
CA HIS A 57 -0.01 -21.31 -3.98
C HIS A 57 0.13 -21.55 -2.47
N ARG A 58 1.00 -22.48 -2.04
CA ARG A 58 1.31 -22.68 -0.61
C ARG A 58 1.89 -21.41 0.02
N ALA A 59 2.86 -20.79 -0.64
CA ALA A 59 3.47 -19.56 -0.12
C ALA A 59 2.46 -18.40 -0.08
N ARG A 60 1.66 -18.20 -1.14
CA ARG A 60 0.61 -17.17 -1.20
C ARG A 60 -0.45 -17.37 -0.12
N ARG A 61 -0.88 -18.62 0.11
CA ARG A 61 -1.81 -18.96 1.20
C ARG A 61 -1.22 -18.54 2.55
N ARG A 62 0.03 -18.93 2.82
CA ARG A 62 0.70 -18.56 4.07
C ARG A 62 0.81 -17.05 4.26
N LEU A 63 1.09 -16.30 3.18
CA LEU A 63 1.12 -14.84 3.24
C LEU A 63 -0.28 -14.25 3.54
N GLY A 64 -1.33 -14.78 2.90
CA GLY A 64 -2.71 -14.39 3.19
C GLY A 64 -3.13 -14.65 4.64
N GLU A 65 -2.77 -15.81 5.19
CA GLU A 65 -2.99 -16.13 6.61
C GLU A 65 -2.31 -15.12 7.54
N LEU A 66 -1.08 -14.70 7.23
CA LEU A 66 -0.37 -13.68 8.00
C LEU A 66 -1.06 -12.31 7.89
N PHE A 67 -1.57 -11.93 6.72
CA PHE A 67 -2.31 -10.67 6.57
C PHE A 67 -3.66 -10.66 7.27
N SER A 68 -4.25 -11.83 7.53
CA SER A 68 -5.53 -11.96 8.25
C SER A 68 -5.37 -12.30 9.74
N ASP A 69 -4.14 -12.48 10.23
CA ASP A 69 -3.88 -12.80 11.63
C ASP A 69 -4.03 -11.54 12.50
N SER A 70 -4.89 -11.62 13.52
CA SER A 70 -5.21 -10.50 14.41
C SER A 70 -3.99 -9.96 15.18
N ARG A 71 -2.90 -10.74 15.28
CA ARG A 71 -1.64 -10.28 15.89
C ARG A 71 -0.94 -9.20 15.07
N TYR A 72 -1.25 -9.08 13.78
CA TYR A 72 -0.67 -8.09 12.87
C TYR A 72 -1.70 -7.05 12.40
N GLU A 73 -2.88 -7.04 13.01
CA GLU A 73 -3.99 -6.15 12.65
C GLU A 73 -4.10 -4.99 13.65
N MET A 74 -4.31 -3.78 13.13
CA MET A 74 -4.73 -2.63 13.94
C MET A 74 -6.13 -2.19 13.50
N ARG A 75 -7.05 -2.07 14.46
CA ARG A 75 -8.43 -1.63 14.23
C ARG A 75 -8.67 -0.29 14.90
N PHE A 76 -9.23 0.64 14.14
CA PHE A 76 -9.65 1.95 14.62
C PHE A 76 -10.84 2.42 13.78
N ARG A 77 -11.69 3.26 14.36
CA ARG A 77 -12.85 3.85 13.71
C ARG A 77 -12.54 5.30 13.38
N LEU A 78 -12.55 5.64 12.09
CA LEU A 78 -12.44 7.03 11.64
C LEU A 78 -13.72 7.79 11.92
N GLN A 79 -13.61 8.89 12.66
CA GLN A 79 -14.65 9.87 12.90
C GLN A 79 -14.70 10.91 11.77
N PRO A 80 -15.83 11.64 11.61
CA PRO A 80 -15.89 12.76 10.69
C PRO A 80 -14.77 13.78 10.95
N GLY A 81 -14.03 14.14 9.90
CA GLY A 81 -12.90 15.07 9.97
C GLY A 81 -11.54 14.43 10.26
N GLU A 82 -11.49 13.13 10.57
CA GLU A 82 -10.22 12.43 10.77
C GLU A 82 -9.58 11.97 9.45
N LEU A 83 -8.25 11.95 9.45
CA LEU A 83 -7.43 11.51 8.33
C LEU A 83 -6.56 10.32 8.75
N MET A 84 -6.52 9.31 7.90
CA MET A 84 -5.50 8.25 7.97
C MET A 84 -4.58 8.36 6.76
N MET A 85 -3.27 8.36 7.00
CA MET A 85 -2.24 8.28 5.97
C MET A 85 -1.30 7.11 6.27
N PHE A 86 -1.00 6.30 5.26
CA PHE A 86 -0.09 5.16 5.38
C PHE A 86 0.65 4.90 4.05
N ASP A 87 1.75 4.17 4.11
CA ASP A 87 2.51 3.75 2.93
C ASP A 87 1.81 2.56 2.27
N ASN A 88 1.11 2.79 1.16
CA ASN A 88 0.37 1.77 0.42
C ASN A 88 1.28 0.70 -0.22
N ASN A 89 2.60 0.89 -0.25
CA ASN A 89 3.54 -0.15 -0.66
C ASN A 89 3.83 -1.16 0.47
N ARG A 90 3.42 -0.86 1.71
CA ARG A 90 3.78 -1.65 2.89
C ARG A 90 2.59 -2.08 3.73
N VAL A 91 1.63 -1.19 3.92
CA VAL A 91 0.47 -1.41 4.79
C VAL A 91 -0.72 -1.80 3.94
N LEU A 92 -1.20 -3.03 4.12
CA LEU A 92 -2.50 -3.43 3.60
C LEU A 92 -3.58 -2.79 4.48
N HIS A 93 -4.72 -2.50 3.86
CA HIS A 93 -5.86 -1.93 4.54
C HIS A 93 -7.14 -2.64 4.09
N GLY A 94 -8.12 -2.61 4.98
CA GLY A 94 -9.43 -3.18 4.77
C GLY A 94 -10.45 -2.48 5.65
N ARG A 95 -11.64 -3.04 5.70
CA ARG A 95 -12.69 -2.60 6.61
C ARG A 95 -13.43 -3.81 7.14
N THR A 96 -13.95 -3.70 8.35
CA THR A 96 -14.95 -4.64 8.85
C THR A 96 -16.24 -4.52 8.03
N GLU A 97 -17.15 -5.46 8.26
CA GLU A 97 -18.51 -5.40 7.74
C GLU A 97 -19.19 -4.07 8.12
N TYR A 98 -20.13 -3.65 7.28
CA TYR A 98 -20.86 -2.39 7.41
C TYR A 98 -22.35 -2.68 7.19
N ASP A 99 -23.19 -2.28 8.14
CA ASP A 99 -24.64 -2.35 7.99
C ASP A 99 -25.12 -1.12 7.18
N PRO A 100 -25.69 -1.31 5.97
CA PRO A 100 -26.20 -0.21 5.16
C PRO A 100 -27.37 0.56 5.80
N ASN A 101 -28.03 0.00 6.82
CA ASN A 101 -29.14 0.66 7.52
C ASN A 101 -28.68 1.64 8.60
N GLU A 102 -27.41 1.63 8.99
CA GLU A 102 -26.85 2.50 10.05
C GLU A 102 -26.58 3.95 9.58
N GLY A 103 -26.89 4.28 8.33
CA GLY A 103 -26.84 5.64 7.80
C GLY A 103 -25.81 5.83 6.67
N ARG A 104 -25.32 7.06 6.53
CA ARG A 104 -24.45 7.47 5.42
C ARG A 104 -22.98 7.37 5.82
N ARG A 105 -22.18 6.68 5.01
CA ARG A 105 -20.72 6.62 5.13
C ARG A 105 -20.08 7.15 3.85
N HIS A 106 -19.26 8.18 3.97
CA HIS A 106 -18.50 8.77 2.87
C HIS A 106 -17.03 8.93 3.30
N LEU A 107 -16.11 8.40 2.50
CA LEU A 107 -14.68 8.58 2.65
C LEU A 107 -14.13 9.14 1.35
N GLN A 108 -13.24 10.12 1.46
CA GLN A 108 -12.48 10.64 0.34
C GLN A 108 -11.04 10.13 0.44
N GLY A 109 -10.54 9.57 -0.65
CA GLY A 109 -9.18 9.07 -0.75
C GLY A 109 -8.43 9.80 -1.84
N CYS A 110 -7.13 10.00 -1.62
CA CYS A 110 -6.19 10.42 -2.65
C CYS A 110 -4.89 9.65 -2.49
N TYR A 111 -4.08 9.64 -3.54
CA TYR A 111 -2.74 9.08 -3.53
C TYR A 111 -1.73 10.20 -3.72
N ILE A 112 -0.61 10.11 -3.02
CA ILE A 112 0.55 11.00 -3.19
C ILE A 112 1.80 10.14 -3.29
N ASP A 113 2.79 10.63 -4.02
CA ASP A 113 4.08 9.97 -4.10
C ASP A 113 4.88 10.11 -2.80
N LEU A 114 5.65 9.08 -2.49
CA LEU A 114 6.34 8.94 -1.20
C LEU A 114 7.54 9.87 -1.05
N ASP A 115 8.07 10.38 -2.16
CA ASP A 115 9.17 11.35 -2.21
C ASP A 115 8.78 12.70 -1.59
N GLY A 116 7.55 13.18 -1.81
CA GLY A 116 7.02 14.42 -1.23
C GLY A 116 7.07 14.43 0.32
N PRO A 117 6.32 13.55 1.01
CA PRO A 117 6.36 13.44 2.46
C PRO A 117 7.77 13.17 3.02
N ARG A 118 8.56 12.32 2.36
CA ARG A 118 9.95 12.03 2.78
C ARG A 118 10.86 13.24 2.66
N GLY A 119 10.75 14.01 1.59
CA GLY A 119 11.52 15.22 1.36
C GLY A 119 11.21 16.27 2.43
N ARG A 120 9.91 16.52 2.67
CA ARG A 120 9.45 17.46 3.70
C ARG A 120 9.89 17.03 5.10
N TYR A 121 9.77 15.74 5.42
CA TYR A 121 10.27 15.20 6.70
C TYR A 121 11.78 15.44 6.88
N LYS A 122 12.62 15.16 5.87
CA LYS A 122 14.06 15.41 5.93
C LYS A 122 14.40 16.90 6.09
N ALA A 123 13.67 17.79 5.42
CA ALA A 123 13.85 19.23 5.55
C ALA A 123 13.48 19.70 6.97
N LEU A 124 12.32 19.30 7.49
CA LEU A 124 11.88 19.64 8.85
C LEU A 124 12.84 19.10 9.90
N ARG A 125 13.30 17.86 9.77
CA ARG A 125 14.26 17.24 10.69
C ARG A 125 15.59 18.00 10.73
N ARG A 126 16.07 18.51 9.59
CA ARG A 126 17.27 19.37 9.54
C ARG A 126 17.04 20.70 10.24
N LYS A 127 15.93 21.39 9.97
CA LYS A 127 15.59 22.67 10.63
C LYS A 127 15.51 22.56 12.14
N LEU A 128 14.87 21.48 12.63
CA LEU A 128 14.77 21.19 14.05
C LEU A 128 16.14 20.89 14.69
N ALA A 129 17.01 20.15 13.99
CA ALA A 129 18.36 19.84 14.47
C ALA A 129 19.27 21.08 14.53
N THR A 130 19.05 22.08 13.67
CA THR A 130 19.84 23.32 13.64
C THR A 130 19.26 24.45 14.51
N GLY A 131 18.19 24.19 15.28
CA GLY A 131 17.57 25.21 16.15
C GLY A 131 16.82 26.33 15.43
N ILE A 132 16.64 26.23 14.11
CA ILE A 132 15.89 27.23 13.32
C ILE A 132 14.43 26.77 13.28
N ALA A 133 13.73 26.94 14.40
CA ALA A 133 12.31 26.65 14.51
C ALA A 133 11.48 27.89 14.11
N THR A 134 11.32 28.12 12.81
CA THR A 134 10.19 28.89 12.29
C THR A 134 9.33 27.97 11.43
N ILE A 135 8.19 27.57 12.00
CA ILE A 135 7.10 26.93 11.25
C ILE A 135 6.35 28.07 10.56
N GLY A 136 6.88 28.54 9.43
CA GLY A 136 6.16 29.45 8.53
C GLY A 136 5.10 28.69 7.70
N PRO A 137 4.08 29.39 7.18
CA PRO A 137 3.03 28.76 6.38
C PRO A 137 3.64 28.09 5.13
N ALA A 138 3.00 27.02 4.68
CA ALA A 138 3.42 26.29 3.49
C ALA A 138 3.45 27.23 2.29
N VAL A 139 4.59 27.32 1.61
CA VAL A 139 4.69 27.99 0.31
C VAL A 139 3.85 27.18 -0.67
N GLU A 140 2.82 27.82 -1.24
CA GLU A 140 2.10 27.33 -2.40
C GLU A 140 3.10 27.24 -3.56
N ALA A 141 3.34 26.02 -4.04
CA ALA A 141 4.13 25.82 -5.24
C ALA A 141 3.23 26.14 -6.42
N GLU A 142 3.28 27.39 -6.90
CA GLU A 142 2.83 27.74 -8.25
C GLU A 142 3.49 26.76 -9.24
N HIS A 143 2.65 26.03 -9.97
CA HIS A 143 3.07 25.27 -11.15
C HIS A 143 2.53 26.03 -12.36
N GLU A 144 3.46 26.50 -13.19
CA GLU A 144 3.24 26.84 -14.60
C GLU A 144 3.08 25.56 -15.43
#